data_AF-A0A374TWJ3-F1
#
_entry.id   AF-A0A374TWJ3-F1
#
_cell.length_a   1.000
_cell.length_b   1.000
_cell.length_c   1.000
_cell.angle_alpha   90.00
_cell.angle_beta   90.00
_cell.angle_gamma   90.00
#
_symmetry.space_group_name_H-M   'P 1'
#
loop_
_entity.id
_entity.type
_entity.pdbx_description
1 polymer ?
#
loop_
_entity_poly.entity_id
_entity_poly.type
_entity_poly.pdbx_seq_one_letter_code
_entity_poly.pdbx_strand_id
1 'polypeptide(L)' 'MGAIEVKLSDAKADDGARNLKALERKVLSNPAAQNAAPAFLAVVVGKGSIAYTRDDGVAVIPMAALGA' A
#
# COMPACT_ATOMS: atom_id res chain seq x y z
N MET A 1 -3.80 -12.07 -3.33
CA MET A 1 -3.76 -10.79 -4.09
C MET A 1 -3.28 -9.71 -3.15
N GLY A 2 -2.42 -8.78 -3.57
CA GLY A 2 -2.02 -7.60 -2.77
C GLY A 2 -2.52 -6.31 -3.42
N ALA A 3 -2.47 -5.20 -2.70
CA ALA A 3 -2.81 -3.88 -3.25
C ALA A 3 -1.61 -2.93 -3.18
N ILE A 4 -1.31 -2.28 -4.31
CA ILE A 4 -0.17 -1.37 -4.46
C ILE A 4 -0.66 -0.04 -5.00
N GLU A 5 -0.19 1.06 -4.41
CA GLU A 5 -0.36 2.41 -4.95
C GLU A 5 1.00 3.06 -5.21
N VAL A 6 1.17 3.71 -6.35
CA VAL A 6 2.45 4.33 -6.75
C VAL A 6 2.39 5.84 -6.55
N LYS A 7 3.41 6.42 -5.91
CA LYS A 7 3.58 7.87 -5.71
C LYS A 7 4.99 8.31 -6.14
N LEU A 8 5.11 9.55 -6.63
CA LEU A 8 6.42 10.09 -7.00
C LEU A 8 7.28 10.49 -5.79
N SER A 9 6.67 10.78 -4.63
CA SER A 9 7.38 11.17 -3.40
C SER A 9 6.87 10.42 -2.18
N ASP A 10 7.77 10.09 -1.27
CA ASP A 10 7.52 9.62 0.10
C ASP A 10 6.63 10.55 0.92
N ALA A 11 6.66 11.86 0.68
CA ALA A 11 5.74 12.81 1.30
C ALA A 11 4.24 12.49 1.04
N LYS A 12 3.93 11.65 0.04
CA LYS A 12 2.56 11.18 -0.25
C LYS A 12 2.29 9.76 0.25
N ALA A 13 3.19 9.17 1.05
CA ALA A 13 3.01 7.83 1.61
C ALA A 13 1.79 7.77 2.54
N ASP A 14 1.55 8.83 3.32
CA ASP A 14 0.38 8.95 4.19
C ASP A 14 -0.92 8.88 3.41
N ASP A 15 -1.03 9.68 2.34
CA ASP A 15 -2.18 9.67 1.44
C ASP A 15 -2.37 8.30 0.78
N GLY A 16 -1.28 7.70 0.31
CA GLY A 16 -1.29 6.37 -0.32
C GLY A 16 -1.84 5.29 0.61
N ALA A 17 -1.39 5.22 1.87
CA ALA A 17 -1.95 4.21 2.76
C ALA A 17 -3.39 4.49 3.15
N ARG A 18 -3.79 5.76 3.35
CA ARG A 18 -5.20 6.08 3.62
C ARG A 18 -6.10 5.57 2.50
N ASN A 19 -5.67 5.71 1.25
CA ASN A 19 -6.37 5.18 0.08
C ASN A 19 -6.39 3.64 0.08
N LEU A 20 -5.26 2.99 0.32
CA LEU A 20 -5.18 1.52 0.37
C LEU A 20 -6.03 0.92 1.49
N LYS A 21 -6.07 1.54 2.68
CA LYS A 21 -6.96 1.13 3.76
C LYS A 21 -8.43 1.34 3.41
N ALA A 22 -8.76 2.42 2.69
CA ALA A 22 -10.12 2.61 2.19
C ALA A 22 -10.50 1.56 1.14
N LEU A 23 -9.56 1.18 0.27
CA LEU A 23 -9.75 0.10 -0.70
C LEU A 23 -9.95 -1.25 0.00
N GLU A 24 -9.11 -1.61 0.96
CA GLU A 24 -9.24 -2.83 1.76
C GLU A 24 -10.64 -2.92 2.39
N ARG A 25 -11.11 -1.85 3.03
CA ARG A 25 -12.47 -1.80 3.61
C ARG A 25 -13.56 -2.02 2.56
N LYS A 26 -13.42 -1.44 1.36
CA LYS A 26 -14.38 -1.62 0.26
C LYS A 26 -14.36 -3.04 -0.31
N VAL A 27 -13.19 -3.65 -0.43
CA VAL A 27 -13.06 -5.04 -0.88
C VAL A 27 -13.78 -5.99 0.08
N LEU A 28 -13.65 -5.72 1.38
CA LEU A 28 -14.24 -6.53 2.45
C LEU A 28 -15.69 -6.17 2.81
N SER A 29 -16.24 -5.06 2.29
CA SER A 29 -17.56 -4.58 2.72
C SER A 29 -18.74 -5.40 2.20
N ASN A 30 -18.54 -6.30 1.25
CA ASN A 30 -19.59 -7.20 0.74
C ASN A 30 -19.27 -8.67 1.08
N PRO A 31 -19.78 -9.21 2.21
CA PRO A 31 -19.54 -10.60 2.61
C PRO A 31 -20.03 -11.62 1.58
N ALA A 32 -21.08 -11.31 0.82
CA ALA A 32 -21.62 -12.20 -0.21
C ALA A 32 -20.66 -12.40 -1.40
N ALA A 33 -19.73 -11.46 -1.63
CA ALA A 33 -18.71 -11.58 -2.67
C ALA A 33 -17.54 -12.49 -2.27
N GLN A 34 -17.44 -12.90 -0.99
CA GLN A 34 -16.37 -13.77 -0.46
C GLN A 34 -14.95 -13.31 -0.86
N ASN A 35 -14.75 -12.00 -0.97
CA ASN A 35 -13.44 -11.44 -1.30
C ASN A 35 -12.44 -11.74 -0.17
N ALA A 36 -11.30 -12.31 -0.51
CA ALA A 36 -10.19 -12.40 0.42
C ALA A 36 -9.61 -11.01 0.71
N ALA A 37 -9.15 -10.80 1.94
CA ALA A 37 -8.37 -9.61 2.27
C ALA A 37 -7.08 -9.55 1.42
N PRO A 38 -6.60 -8.35 1.06
CA PRO A 38 -5.29 -8.21 0.46
C PRO A 38 -4.22 -8.82 1.37
N ALA A 39 -3.33 -9.63 0.81
CA ALA A 39 -2.24 -10.27 1.56
C ALA A 39 -1.20 -9.25 2.05
N PHE A 40 -1.12 -8.09 1.40
CA PHE A 40 -0.29 -6.96 1.79
C PHE A 40 -0.83 -5.66 1.16
N LEU A 41 -0.46 -4.54 1.76
CA LEU A 41 -0.67 -3.19 1.24
C LEU A 41 0.69 -2.50 1.12
N ALA A 42 0.98 -1.89 -0.03
CA ALA A 42 2.23 -1.19 -0.23
C ALA A 42 2.07 0.12 -1.02
N VAL A 43 2.73 1.18 -0.56
CA VAL A 43 2.97 2.40 -1.34
C VAL A 43 4.37 2.32 -1.92
N VAL A 44 4.46 2.31 -3.26
CA VAL A 44 5.75 2.37 -3.94
C VAL A 44 6.07 3.83 -4.26
N VAL A 45 7.25 4.31 -3.81
CA VAL A 45 7.64 5.72 -3.91
C VAL A 45 8.83 5.92 -4.84
N GLY A 46 8.78 6.94 -5.69
CA GLY A 46 9.89 7.30 -6.59
C GLY A 46 11.06 7.95 -5.86
N LYS A 47 10.79 8.82 -4.90
CA LYS A 47 11.77 9.48 -4.02
C LYS A 47 11.62 8.96 -2.60
N GLY A 48 12.67 8.31 -2.09
CA GLY A 48 12.78 7.76 -0.74
C GLY A 48 14.04 6.91 -0.62
N SER A 49 14.64 6.83 0.58
CA SER A 49 15.96 6.20 0.76
C SER A 49 15.89 4.81 1.40
N ILE A 50 14.83 4.52 2.18
CA ILE A 50 14.73 3.32 3.00
C ILE A 50 13.29 2.79 2.93
N ALA A 51 13.14 1.47 2.83
CA ALA A 51 11.85 0.82 2.96
C ALA A 51 11.47 0.67 4.44
N TYR A 52 10.21 0.94 4.77
CA TYR A 52 9.70 0.80 6.15
C TYR A 52 8.25 0.35 6.15
N THR A 53 7.82 -0.26 7.25
CA THR A 53 6.42 -0.57 7.50
C THR A 53 5.87 0.44 8.49
N ARG A 54 4.73 1.02 8.15
CA ARG A 54 4.02 1.93 9.04
C ARG A 54 3.27 1.17 10.13
N ASP A 55 2.89 1.87 11.20
CA ASP A 55 2.12 1.31 12.31
C ASP A 55 0.75 0.74 11.89
N ASP A 56 0.21 1.21 10.76
CA ASP A 56 -1.05 0.70 10.17
C ASP A 56 -0.85 -0.51 9.24
N GLY A 57 0.36 -1.07 9.20
CA GLY A 57 0.72 -2.28 8.45
C GLY A 57 0.99 -2.07 6.97
N VAL A 58 0.94 -0.83 6.47
CA VAL A 58 1.25 -0.54 5.05
C VAL A 58 2.75 -0.37 4.86
N ALA A 59 3.32 -1.12 3.91
CA ALA A 59 4.71 -1.00 3.52
C ALA A 59 4.92 0.25 2.65
N VAL A 60 6.00 0.98 2.87
CA VAL A 60 6.45 2.07 1.99
C VAL A 60 7.77 1.64 1.39
N ILE A 61 7.80 1.49 0.07
CA ILE A 61 8.90 0.85 -0.66
C ILE A 61 9.44 1.80 -1.72
N PRO A 62 10.66 2.34 -1.57
CA PRO A 62 11.30 3.07 -2.64
C PRO A 62 11.46 2.19 -3.88
N MET A 63 11.22 2.73 -5.09
CA MET A 63 11.40 1.96 -6.33
C MET A 63 12.80 1.37 -6.46
N ALA A 64 13.82 2.08 -5.98
CA ALA A 64 15.21 1.60 -5.95
C ALA A 64 15.41 0.32 -5.12
N ALA A 65 14.50 -0.01 -4.19
CA ALA A 65 14.57 -1.21 -3.36
C ALA A 65 13.97 -2.46 -4.03
N LEU A 66 13.32 -2.34 -5.19
CA LEU A 66 12.67 -3.45 -5.89
C LEU A 66 13.60 -4.24 -6.84
N GLY A 67 14.88 -3.86 -6.91
CA GLY A 67 15.87 -4.49 -7.81
C GLY A 67 15.64 -4.15 -9.29
N ALA A 68 16.56 -4.62 -10.14
CA ALA A 68 16.50 -4.56 -11.60
C ALA A 68 16.84 -5.94 -12.19
#